data_AF-A0A6B3R509-F1
#
_entry.id   AF-A0A6B3R509-F1
#
_cell.length_a   1.000
_cell.length_b   1.000
_cell.length_c   1.000
_cell.angle_alpha   90.00
_cell.angle_beta   90.00
_cell.angle_gamma   90.00
#
_symmetry.space_group_name_H-M   'P 1'
#
loop_
_entity.id
_entity.type
_entity.pdbx_description
1 polymer ?
#
loop_
_entity_poly.entity_id
_entity_poly.type
_entity_poly.pdbx_seq_one_letter_code
_entity_poly.pdbx_strand_id
1 'polypeptide(L)'
;IEALFLDCDTDSDGLQNYLDTDSDNDGIYDALEADPSFTGSITTDGRISGGVNADGIPSGANAGNGFTPVDTDADGTLNFMDLNSDGDACPDANEYYNNPSADGGDDSIFGVGTPTVDPNGLVTGAGYDGT
;
A
#
# COMPACT_ATOMS: atom_id res chain seq x y z
N ILE A 1 16.13 -25.53 -5.14
CA ILE A 1 16.60 -24.17 -4.74
C ILE A 1 15.38 -23.61 -4.05
N GLU A 2 15.38 -23.64 -2.73
CA GLU A 2 14.24 -23.23 -1.92
C GLU A 2 14.05 -21.73 -2.16
N ALA A 3 12.83 -21.32 -2.51
CA ALA A 3 12.46 -19.91 -2.44
C ALA A 3 12.78 -19.47 -1.01
N LEU A 4 13.62 -18.45 -0.88
CA LEU A 4 13.78 -17.77 0.39
C LEU A 4 12.41 -17.13 0.63
N PHE A 5 11.57 -17.81 1.41
CA PHE A 5 10.39 -17.20 1.99
C PHE A 5 10.94 -16.10 2.90
N LEU A 6 11.03 -14.89 2.34
CA LEU A 6 11.24 -13.69 3.11
C LEU A 6 9.88 -13.47 3.76
N ASP A 7 9.69 -14.03 4.96
CA ASP A 7 8.39 -14.18 5.65
C ASP A 7 7.55 -12.87 5.80
N CYS A 8 8.01 -11.72 5.28
CA CYS A 8 7.38 -10.39 5.34
C CYS A 8 7.74 -9.52 4.10
N ASP A 9 7.79 -10.07 2.90
CA ASP A 9 7.95 -9.35 1.62
C ASP A 9 6.83 -9.85 0.68
N THR A 10 5.73 -9.10 0.62
CA THR A 10 4.48 -9.53 -0.03
C THR A 10 4.61 -9.51 -1.55
N ASP A 11 5.22 -8.48 -2.11
CA ASP A 11 5.37 -8.29 -3.55
C ASP A 11 6.66 -8.90 -4.13
N SER A 12 7.57 -9.37 -3.28
CA SER A 12 8.86 -9.97 -3.64
C SER A 12 9.80 -9.01 -4.38
N ASP A 13 9.72 -7.70 -4.11
CA ASP A 13 10.59 -6.69 -4.70
C ASP A 13 11.98 -6.62 -4.04
N GLY A 14 12.13 -7.30 -2.89
CA GLY A 14 13.36 -7.38 -2.09
C GLY A 14 13.41 -6.43 -0.90
N LEU A 15 12.36 -5.66 -0.66
CA LEU A 15 12.12 -4.85 0.53
C LEU A 15 11.18 -5.63 1.48
N GLN A 16 11.33 -5.43 2.79
CA GLN A 16 10.40 -6.04 3.75
C GLN A 16 9.24 -5.07 3.94
N ASN A 17 8.00 -5.56 4.07
CA ASN A 17 6.77 -4.75 4.18
C ASN A 17 6.84 -3.62 5.23
N TYR A 18 7.61 -3.78 6.32
CA TYR A 18 7.77 -2.69 7.32
C TYR A 18 8.72 -1.56 6.90
N LEU A 19 9.45 -1.73 5.80
CA LEU A 19 10.32 -0.74 5.15
C LEU A 19 9.75 -0.27 3.80
N ASP A 20 8.81 -1.02 3.25
CA ASP A 20 8.08 -0.69 2.04
C ASP A 20 7.09 0.46 2.27
N THR A 21 6.72 1.12 1.19
CA THR A 21 5.70 2.17 1.17
C THR A 21 4.48 1.81 0.32
N ASP A 22 4.50 0.65 -0.34
CA ASP A 22 3.49 0.07 -1.25
C ASP A 22 3.72 -1.46 -1.29
N SER A 23 3.43 -2.15 -0.19
CA SER A 23 3.94 -3.50 0.13
C SER A 23 3.41 -4.62 -0.79
N ASP A 24 2.29 -4.41 -1.47
CA ASP A 24 1.74 -5.30 -2.50
C ASP A 24 1.90 -4.73 -3.92
N ASN A 25 2.54 -3.57 -4.03
CA ASN A 25 2.90 -2.91 -5.27
C ASN A 25 1.70 -2.54 -6.15
N ASP A 26 0.53 -2.35 -5.56
CA ASP A 26 -0.72 -2.11 -6.29
C ASP A 26 -0.86 -0.65 -6.76
N GLY A 27 0.04 0.24 -6.33
CA GLY A 27 0.03 1.65 -6.69
C GLY A 27 -0.81 2.51 -5.74
N ILE A 28 -1.08 2.03 -4.53
CA ILE A 28 -1.65 2.76 -3.40
C ILE A 28 -0.60 2.78 -2.28
N TYR A 29 -0.62 3.82 -1.44
CA TYR A 29 0.34 3.90 -0.35
C TYR A 29 -0.13 3.04 0.84
N ASP A 30 0.76 2.24 1.42
CA ASP A 30 0.50 1.50 2.67
C ASP A 30 -0.08 2.39 3.77
N ALA A 31 0.44 3.62 3.87
CA ALA A 31 0.02 4.60 4.86
C ALA A 31 -1.44 5.08 4.69
N LEU A 32 -1.99 4.97 3.47
CA LEU A 32 -3.38 5.26 3.17
C LEU A 32 -4.28 4.06 3.49
N GLU A 33 -3.82 2.84 3.19
CA GLU A 33 -4.60 1.60 3.33
C GLU A 33 -4.62 1.07 4.77
N ALA A 34 -3.56 1.32 5.53
CA ALA A 34 -3.46 0.92 6.93
C ALA A 34 -4.59 1.47 7.82
N ASP A 35 -5.21 2.59 7.44
CA ASP A 35 -6.42 3.10 8.09
C ASP A 35 -7.30 3.83 7.06
N PRO A 36 -8.38 3.20 6.56
CA PRO A 36 -9.29 3.81 5.58
C PRO A 36 -9.97 5.11 6.06
N SER A 37 -9.90 5.43 7.36
CA SER A 37 -10.40 6.69 7.92
C SER A 37 -9.36 7.82 7.92
N PHE A 38 -8.12 7.51 7.54
CA PHE A 38 -7.04 8.48 7.50
C PHE A 38 -7.29 9.54 6.43
N THR A 39 -7.24 10.80 6.86
CA THR A 39 -7.47 11.98 6.01
C THR A 39 -6.32 12.98 6.11
N GLY A 40 -5.19 12.55 6.69
CA GLY A 40 -3.98 13.36 6.77
C GLY A 40 -3.24 13.41 5.44
N SER A 41 -2.21 14.26 5.38
CA SER A 41 -1.38 14.37 4.17
C SER A 41 -0.28 13.32 4.18
N ILE A 42 -0.09 12.65 3.05
CA ILE A 42 1.04 11.78 2.75
C ILE A 42 2.07 12.59 1.93
N THR A 43 3.35 12.30 2.10
CA THR A 43 4.46 12.84 1.32
C THR A 43 4.56 12.13 -0.03
N THR A 44 5.39 12.63 -0.94
CA THR A 44 5.55 12.02 -2.27
C THR A 44 6.29 10.68 -2.26
N ASP A 45 6.87 10.30 -1.12
CA ASP A 45 7.54 9.01 -0.88
C ASP A 45 6.68 8.09 0.00
N GLY A 46 5.34 8.24 -0.03
CA GLY A 46 4.40 7.33 0.63
C GLY A 46 4.35 7.36 2.15
N ARG A 47 4.89 8.40 2.80
CA ARG A 47 4.93 8.51 4.26
C ARG A 47 3.95 9.52 4.80
N ILE A 48 3.40 9.28 5.98
CA ILE A 48 2.57 10.27 6.68
C ILE A 48 3.42 11.53 6.95
N SER A 49 2.94 12.67 6.47
CA SER A 49 3.64 13.94 6.62
C SER A 49 3.65 14.44 8.08
N GLY A 50 4.61 15.32 8.38
CA GLY A 50 4.72 15.99 9.67
C GLY A 50 5.87 15.46 10.54
N GLY A 51 5.83 15.80 11.83
CA GLY A 51 6.83 15.35 12.79
C GLY A 51 6.51 13.97 13.34
N VAL A 52 7.53 13.27 13.80
CA VAL A 52 7.39 12.02 14.57
C VAL A 52 7.54 12.29 16.06
N ASN A 53 6.88 11.49 16.89
CA ASN A 53 7.05 11.52 18.34
C ASN A 53 8.34 10.79 18.78
N ALA A 54 8.56 10.64 20.09
CA ALA A 54 9.75 9.97 20.64
C ALA A 54 9.87 8.49 20.25
N ASP A 55 8.76 7.85 19.88
CA ASP A 55 8.68 6.46 19.46
C ASP A 55 8.79 6.30 17.93
N GLY A 56 8.98 7.41 17.20
CA GLY A 56 9.08 7.41 15.74
C GLY A 56 7.73 7.42 15.03
N ILE A 57 6.61 7.52 15.75
CA ILE A 57 5.26 7.51 15.15
C ILE A 57 4.92 8.91 14.62
N PRO A 58 4.49 9.05 13.35
CA PRO A 58 4.03 10.31 12.81
C PRO A 58 2.86 10.89 13.60
N SER A 59 2.87 12.19 13.89
CA SER A 59 1.77 12.84 14.62
C SER A 59 0.43 12.75 13.89
N GLY A 60 0.45 12.60 12.56
CA GLY A 60 -0.74 12.38 11.75
C GLY A 60 -1.36 10.98 11.92
N ALA A 61 -0.57 9.99 12.35
CA ALA A 61 -1.04 8.63 12.56
C ALA A 61 -1.80 8.52 13.88
N ASN A 62 -3.14 8.65 13.83
CA ASN A 62 -4.01 8.57 15.01
C ASN A 62 -3.51 9.46 16.17
N ALA A 63 -3.24 10.73 15.89
CA ALA A 63 -2.68 11.70 16.83
C ALA A 63 -1.34 11.25 17.49
N GLY A 64 -0.53 10.47 16.77
CA GLY A 64 0.75 9.94 17.24
C GLY A 64 0.64 8.62 18.00
N ASN A 65 -0.52 7.95 17.99
CA ASN A 65 -0.68 6.62 18.58
C ASN A 65 -0.42 5.48 17.59
N GLY A 66 -0.28 5.79 16.30
CA GLY A 66 -0.13 4.81 15.23
C GLY A 66 -1.48 4.25 14.78
N PHE A 67 -1.48 3.65 13.60
CA PHE A 67 -2.64 2.92 13.10
C PHE A 67 -2.68 1.51 13.65
N THR A 68 -3.89 0.96 13.70
CA THR A 68 -4.10 -0.49 13.77
C THR A 68 -4.52 -0.90 12.38
N PRO A 69 -3.64 -1.57 11.61
CA PRO A 69 -3.96 -1.99 10.26
C PRO A 69 -5.28 -2.77 10.20
N VAL A 70 -6.05 -2.51 9.15
CA VAL A 70 -7.36 -3.10 8.91
C VAL A 70 -7.22 -4.28 7.95
N ASP A 71 -8.10 -5.27 8.15
CA ASP A 71 -8.40 -6.38 7.23
C ASP A 71 -9.91 -6.26 6.97
N THR A 72 -10.29 -5.72 5.81
CA THR A 72 -11.67 -5.30 5.53
C THR A 72 -12.57 -6.50 5.24
N ASP A 73 -12.10 -7.48 4.48
CA ASP A 73 -12.88 -8.66 4.09
C ASP A 73 -12.73 -9.87 5.04
N ALA A 74 -11.80 -9.76 6.00
CA ALA A 74 -11.49 -10.76 7.03
C ALA A 74 -10.89 -12.07 6.48
N ASP A 75 -10.15 -12.00 5.37
CA ASP A 75 -9.47 -13.16 4.79
C ASP A 75 -8.13 -13.52 5.47
N GLY A 76 -7.62 -12.60 6.31
CA GLY A 76 -6.37 -12.74 7.05
C GLY A 76 -5.19 -11.95 6.46
N THR A 77 -5.38 -11.29 5.33
CA THR A 77 -4.47 -10.32 4.72
C THR A 77 -4.88 -8.92 5.17
N LEU A 78 -3.90 -8.08 5.55
CA LEU A 78 -4.22 -6.69 5.91
C LEU A 78 -4.27 -5.89 4.62
N ASN A 79 -5.13 -4.86 4.56
CA ASN A 79 -5.41 -4.11 3.33
C ASN A 79 -4.16 -3.62 2.59
N PHE A 80 -3.14 -3.12 3.30
CA PHE A 80 -1.88 -2.66 2.69
C PHE A 80 -1.01 -3.80 2.08
N MET A 81 -1.51 -5.03 2.06
CA MET A 81 -0.85 -6.22 1.51
C MET A 81 -1.84 -7.04 0.67
N ASP A 82 -3.01 -6.48 0.38
CA ASP A 82 -4.13 -7.13 -0.29
C ASP A 82 -4.53 -6.33 -1.52
N LEU A 83 -4.55 -6.97 -2.69
CA LEU A 83 -4.89 -6.33 -3.96
C LEU A 83 -6.41 -6.10 -4.15
N ASN A 84 -7.24 -6.61 -3.24
CA ASN A 84 -8.70 -6.51 -3.30
C ASN A 84 -9.27 -6.56 -1.87
N SER A 85 -8.98 -5.50 -1.09
CA SER A 85 -9.24 -5.38 0.34
C SER A 85 -10.68 -5.67 0.76
N ASP A 86 -11.68 -5.41 -0.08
CA ASP A 86 -13.09 -5.57 0.28
C ASP A 86 -13.76 -6.87 -0.23
N GLY A 87 -13.01 -7.70 -0.96
CA GLY A 87 -13.50 -9.00 -1.42
C GLY A 87 -14.53 -8.94 -2.57
N ASP A 88 -14.73 -7.80 -3.24
CA ASP A 88 -15.84 -7.64 -4.20
C ASP A 88 -15.53 -8.01 -5.67
N ALA A 89 -14.26 -8.36 -5.95
CA ALA A 89 -13.69 -8.70 -7.24
C ALA A 89 -13.37 -7.50 -8.16
N CYS A 90 -13.43 -6.27 -7.64
CA CYS A 90 -12.79 -5.10 -8.22
C CYS A 90 -11.46 -4.82 -7.48
N PRO A 91 -10.31 -4.84 -8.17
CA PRO A 91 -9.02 -4.55 -7.52
C PRO A 91 -8.97 -3.16 -6.90
N ASP A 92 -8.21 -3.04 -5.82
CA ASP A 92 -8.06 -1.80 -5.04
C ASP A 92 -7.54 -0.67 -5.93
N ALA A 93 -6.53 -0.94 -6.77
CA ALA A 93 -6.07 -0.01 -7.81
C ALA A 93 -7.21 0.54 -8.68
N ASN A 94 -8.15 -0.29 -9.13
CA ASN A 94 -9.25 0.18 -9.97
C ASN A 94 -10.25 1.05 -9.20
N GLU A 95 -10.46 0.75 -7.92
CA GLU A 95 -11.33 1.53 -7.03
C GLU A 95 -10.71 2.88 -6.67
N TYR A 96 -9.47 2.86 -6.17
CA TYR A 96 -8.74 4.06 -5.75
C TYR A 96 -8.58 5.06 -6.89
N TYR A 97 -8.16 4.60 -8.08
CA TYR A 97 -8.05 5.48 -9.25
C TYR A 97 -9.40 5.78 -9.92
N ASN A 98 -10.50 5.20 -9.42
CA ASN A 98 -11.85 5.28 -9.99
C ASN A 98 -11.84 5.03 -11.50
N ASN A 99 -11.11 3.99 -11.89
CA ASN A 99 -10.83 3.65 -13.28
C ASN A 99 -10.79 2.12 -13.42
N PRO A 100 -11.72 1.49 -14.15
CA PRO A 100 -11.81 0.03 -14.29
C PRO A 100 -10.72 -0.59 -15.18
N SER A 101 -9.65 0.15 -15.44
CA SER A 101 -8.50 -0.28 -16.23
C SER A 101 -7.22 0.37 -15.71
N ALA A 102 -7.22 0.79 -14.43
CA ALA A 102 -6.01 1.25 -13.76
C ALA A 102 -5.02 0.09 -13.65
N ASP A 103 -5.54 -1.11 -13.40
CA ASP A 103 -4.81 -2.39 -13.39
C ASP A 103 -4.44 -2.94 -14.77
N GLY A 104 -4.64 -2.20 -15.86
CA GLY A 104 -4.33 -2.68 -17.21
C GLY A 104 -5.08 -3.93 -17.70
N GLY A 105 -6.03 -4.44 -16.90
CA GLY A 105 -6.72 -5.71 -17.13
C GLY A 105 -5.86 -6.95 -16.96
N ASP A 106 -4.81 -6.92 -16.13
CA ASP A 106 -3.94 -8.07 -15.86
C ASP A 106 -3.94 -8.57 -14.40
N ASP A 107 -3.00 -8.11 -13.57
CA ASP A 107 -2.60 -8.75 -12.31
C ASP A 107 -3.06 -8.02 -11.04
N SER A 108 -4.13 -7.21 -11.16
CA SER A 108 -4.74 -6.46 -10.06
C SER A 108 -3.85 -5.36 -9.46
N ILE A 109 -2.70 -5.11 -10.08
CA ILE A 109 -1.74 -4.08 -9.71
C ILE A 109 -1.83 -2.91 -10.70
N PHE A 110 -1.64 -1.67 -10.24
CA PHE A 110 -1.63 -0.51 -11.13
C PHE A 110 -0.62 -0.64 -12.28
N GLY A 111 -1.10 -0.40 -13.50
CA GLY A 111 -0.27 -0.35 -14.70
C GLY A 111 -0.47 -1.55 -15.60
N VAL A 112 0.61 -2.07 -16.19
CA VAL A 112 0.58 -3.26 -17.05
C VAL A 112 1.84 -4.08 -16.78
N GLY A 113 1.65 -5.33 -16.40
CA GLY A 113 2.67 -6.26 -15.95
C GLY A 113 3.34 -5.80 -14.66
N THR A 114 4.45 -6.46 -14.32
CA THR A 114 5.17 -6.17 -13.07
C THR A 114 5.63 -4.72 -12.99
N PRO A 115 5.21 -3.95 -11.97
CA PRO A 115 5.55 -2.54 -11.85
C PRO A 115 7.05 -2.34 -11.58
N THR A 116 7.52 -1.13 -11.86
CA THR A 116 8.85 -0.69 -11.45
C THR A 116 8.77 0.15 -10.19
N VAL A 117 9.47 -0.29 -9.15
CA VAL A 117 9.54 0.40 -7.85
C VAL A 117 10.73 1.33 -7.72
N ASP A 118 10.60 2.31 -6.82
CA ASP A 118 11.69 3.13 -6.34
C ASP A 118 12.42 2.46 -5.14
N PRO A 119 13.50 3.04 -4.60
CA PRO A 119 14.23 2.44 -3.49
C PRO A 119 13.47 2.31 -2.15
N ASN A 120 12.27 2.87 -2.04
CA ASN A 120 11.38 2.72 -0.88
C ASN A 120 10.22 1.74 -1.18
N GLY A 121 10.24 1.05 -2.32
CA GLY A 121 9.19 0.12 -2.75
C GLY A 121 8.03 0.78 -3.50
N LEU A 122 8.09 2.09 -3.75
CA LEU A 122 6.96 2.80 -4.36
C LEU A 122 6.85 2.60 -5.88
N VAL A 123 5.66 2.30 -6.41
CA VAL A 123 5.41 2.20 -7.86
C VAL A 123 5.65 3.54 -8.59
N THR A 124 6.76 3.62 -9.35
CA THR A 124 7.21 4.86 -10.01
C THR A 124 6.32 5.37 -11.16
N GLY A 125 5.37 4.56 -11.62
CA GLY A 125 4.43 4.90 -12.69
C GLY A 125 3.07 5.39 -12.20
N ALA A 126 2.78 5.18 -10.92
CA ALA A 126 1.51 5.51 -10.29
C ALA A 126 1.38 7.02 -10.05
N GLY A 127 0.18 7.55 -10.28
CA GLY A 127 -0.13 8.96 -10.09
C GLY A 127 -0.37 9.32 -8.62
N TYR A 128 -0.78 8.35 -7.81
CA TYR A 128 -1.22 8.51 -6.42
C TYR A 128 -2.20 9.68 -6.24
N ASP A 129 -3.07 9.86 -7.23
CA ASP A 129 -4.08 10.93 -7.33
C ASP A 129 -5.52 10.39 -7.31
N GLY A 130 -5.69 9.14 -6.85
CA GLY A 130 -6.98 8.48 -6.62
C GLY A 130 -7.86 9.16 -5.57
N THR A 131 -9.15 8.81 -5.54
CA THR A 131 -10.20 9.50 -4.76
C THR A 131 -11.13 8.58 -4.01
#